data_AF-A0A2K4FE17-F1
#
_entry.id   AF-A0A2K4FE17-F1
#
_cell.length_a   1.000
_cell.length_b   1.000
_cell.length_c   1.000
_cell.angle_alpha   90.00
_cell.angle_beta   90.00
_cell.angle_gamma   90.00
#
_symmetry.space_group_name_H-M   'P 1'
#
loop_
_entity.id
_entity.type
_entity.pdbx_description
1 polymer ?
#
loop_
_entity_poly.entity_id
_entity_poly.type
_entity_poly.pdbx_seq_one_letter_code
_entity_poly.pdbx_strand_id
1 'polypeptide(L)'
;MNKKYVVSGLLATSLLLAACGNGDSSDSKDQHGSKSTNSEKHESHHNEKHHEKKNVHRFAKKKDDSNSSSSSHQENTQSAEYYAKVWLTVFGPSDVVEFMHSDVSGNKMNPFDDVDSASYPDGMQLIVATPRARGVIHYTNNNDGTITVYNVPSHFQDRRWMDDDYSRKESQRILNNGDVYKLKHPSQAQIDKYAALFTNLNGNDGYGHYKAKDNDSSDSDTKVTRSNVIDKVEDYEGHALDTDKYIFKEPEKTDDGNWGFSYTDKAGNLRGSYIIDEDGNVTKYNEDGEEI
;
A
#
# COMPACT_ATOMS: atom_id res chain seq x y z
N MET A 1 1.67 -57.16 30.39
CA MET A 1 0.60 -58.00 29.79
C MET A 1 0.67 -57.87 28.28
N ASN A 2 0.25 -58.90 27.54
CA ASN A 2 0.65 -59.12 26.15
C ASN A 2 -0.51 -58.92 25.16
N LYS A 3 -0.20 -58.36 23.98
CA LYS A 3 -0.67 -58.73 22.60
C LYS A 3 -0.26 -57.57 21.66
N LYS A 4 0.73 -57.71 20.78
CA LYS A 4 0.89 -58.55 19.57
C LYS A 4 0.19 -57.99 18.32
N TYR A 5 1.06 -57.57 17.40
CA TYR A 5 0.96 -57.17 15.99
C TYR A 5 -0.13 -57.80 15.10
N VAL A 6 -0.47 -57.08 14.01
CA VAL A 6 -0.63 -57.62 12.65
C VAL A 6 0.05 -56.68 11.64
N VAL A 7 0.71 -57.26 10.63
CA VAL A 7 1.31 -56.59 9.46
C VAL A 7 0.83 -57.28 8.18
N SER A 8 0.34 -56.51 7.18
CA SER A 8 0.33 -56.78 5.73
C SER A 8 -0.59 -55.76 5.03
N GLY A 9 -0.36 -55.35 3.78
CA GLY A 9 0.75 -55.65 2.88
C GLY A 9 0.56 -55.03 1.48
N LEU A 10 1.69 -54.75 0.82
CA LEU A 10 1.93 -54.57 -0.63
C LEU A 10 0.74 -54.37 -1.60
N LEU A 11 0.84 -53.32 -2.44
CA LEU A 11 0.77 -53.47 -3.89
C LEU A 11 1.51 -52.32 -4.59
N ALA A 12 2.25 -52.64 -5.65
CA ALA A 12 3.02 -51.70 -6.46
C ALA A 12 2.52 -51.75 -7.92
N THR A 13 2.43 -50.59 -8.57
CA THR A 13 2.41 -50.49 -10.05
C THR A 13 3.02 -49.17 -10.49
N SER A 14 4.14 -49.25 -11.20
CA SER A 14 4.73 -48.14 -11.95
C SER A 14 3.97 -47.92 -13.26
N LEU A 15 3.78 -46.67 -13.66
CA LEU A 15 3.47 -46.30 -15.04
C LEU A 15 4.44 -45.22 -15.50
N LEU A 16 5.37 -45.61 -16.36
CA LEU A 16 6.21 -44.71 -17.15
C LEU A 16 5.45 -44.37 -18.44
N LEU A 17 5.34 -43.08 -18.77
CA LEU A 17 5.26 -42.65 -20.15
C LEU A 17 6.22 -41.49 -20.37
N ALA A 18 7.27 -41.75 -21.14
CA ALA A 18 8.05 -40.72 -21.81
C ALA A 18 7.49 -40.55 -23.23
N ALA A 19 7.40 -39.30 -23.70
CA ALA A 19 7.21 -38.98 -25.10
C ALA A 19 8.20 -37.88 -25.48
N CYS A 20 9.23 -38.25 -26.23
CA CYS A 20 10.18 -37.32 -26.83
C CYS A 20 9.82 -37.11 -28.30
N GLY A 21 10.10 -35.89 -28.79
CA GLY A 21 10.45 -35.65 -30.19
C GLY A 21 9.28 -35.33 -31.13
N ASN A 22 9.35 -34.15 -31.74
CA ASN A 22 9.84 -34.08 -33.13
C ASN A 22 10.41 -32.68 -33.40
N GLY A 23 11.62 -32.62 -33.93
CA GLY A 23 12.12 -31.43 -34.62
C GLY A 23 12.24 -31.75 -36.11
N ASP A 24 12.42 -30.73 -36.94
CA ASP A 24 13.11 -30.90 -38.22
C ASP A 24 13.76 -29.59 -38.69
N SER A 25 14.71 -29.69 -39.61
CA SER A 25 15.66 -28.63 -39.94
C SER A 25 16.16 -28.66 -41.38
N SER A 26 16.17 -27.50 -42.06
CA SER A 26 16.92 -27.19 -43.29
C SER A 26 16.85 -25.67 -43.53
N ASP A 27 17.93 -24.89 -43.43
CA ASP A 27 19.06 -24.76 -44.37
C ASP A 27 18.69 -24.15 -45.74
N SER A 28 19.16 -22.92 -46.00
CA SER A 28 19.85 -22.56 -47.26
C SER A 28 20.35 -21.11 -47.27
N LYS A 29 21.56 -20.97 -47.83
CA LYS A 29 22.36 -19.76 -48.12
C LYS A 29 21.60 -18.65 -48.87
N ASP A 30 22.09 -17.41 -48.75
CA ASP A 30 22.84 -16.80 -49.86
C ASP A 30 23.75 -15.63 -49.48
N GLN A 31 24.79 -15.42 -50.31
CA GLN A 31 25.81 -14.36 -50.16
C GLN A 31 25.60 -13.23 -51.18
N HIS A 32 25.77 -11.97 -50.74
CA HIS A 32 26.59 -10.93 -51.41
C HIS A 32 26.57 -9.66 -50.53
N GLY A 33 27.60 -8.82 -50.41
CA GLY A 33 28.91 -8.78 -51.05
C GLY A 33 29.22 -7.38 -51.59
N SER A 34 30.28 -6.74 -51.07
CA SER A 34 30.86 -5.42 -51.43
C SER A 34 30.24 -4.17 -50.73
N LYS A 35 30.97 -3.31 -49.99
CA LYS A 35 32.19 -2.48 -50.29
C LYS A 35 31.78 -1.20 -51.05
N SER A 36 32.13 0.04 -50.68
CA SER A 36 33.30 0.55 -49.95
C SER A 36 33.13 1.99 -49.39
N THR A 37 33.92 2.37 -48.37
CA THR A 37 34.73 3.62 -48.15
C THR A 37 34.43 4.94 -48.92
N ASN A 38 34.73 6.16 -48.45
CA ASN A 38 35.19 6.76 -47.16
C ASN A 38 35.40 8.30 -47.36
N SER A 39 35.54 9.10 -46.28
CA SER A 39 36.15 10.46 -46.22
C SER A 39 35.46 11.64 -46.97
N GLU A 40 35.58 12.94 -46.61
CA GLU A 40 36.09 13.65 -45.41
C GLU A 40 35.72 15.16 -45.46
N LYS A 41 35.67 15.85 -44.30
CA LYS A 41 35.95 17.30 -44.07
C LYS A 41 35.05 18.38 -44.76
N HIS A 42 35.00 19.65 -44.33
CA HIS A 42 35.76 20.41 -43.31
C HIS A 42 34.87 21.44 -42.54
N GLU A 43 35.43 22.04 -41.49
CA GLU A 43 34.85 23.02 -40.55
C GLU A 43 34.48 24.42 -41.11
N SER A 44 33.67 25.18 -40.36
CA SER A 44 33.94 26.60 -40.05
C SER A 44 33.24 27.10 -38.77
N HIS A 45 33.85 28.08 -38.09
CA HIS A 45 33.29 28.82 -36.93
C HIS A 45 32.52 30.07 -37.42
N HIS A 46 31.79 30.90 -36.65
CA HIS A 46 31.64 31.23 -35.20
C HIS A 46 30.11 31.58 -34.97
N ASN A 47 29.53 32.05 -33.84
CA ASN A 47 30.04 32.64 -32.60
C ASN A 47 29.04 32.55 -31.40
N GLU A 48 29.55 32.85 -30.20
CA GLU A 48 28.93 33.54 -29.04
C GLU A 48 27.62 33.13 -28.30
N LYS A 49 27.81 33.04 -26.97
CA LYS A 49 26.98 33.51 -25.83
C LYS A 49 25.86 32.64 -25.26
N HIS A 50 26.16 32.16 -24.04
CA HIS A 50 25.24 31.74 -23.00
C HIS A 50 24.04 32.70 -22.83
N HIS A 51 22.85 32.15 -22.63
CA HIS A 51 22.11 32.42 -21.39
C HIS A 51 21.16 31.27 -21.02
N GLU A 52 21.25 30.88 -19.77
CA GLU A 52 20.54 29.78 -19.12
C GLU A 52 19.01 30.01 -19.04
N LYS A 53 18.21 29.04 -19.46
CA LYS A 53 16.76 28.96 -19.15
C LYS A 53 16.31 27.54 -18.87
N LYS A 54 15.52 27.42 -17.80
CA LYS A 54 15.02 26.17 -17.20
C LYS A 54 14.22 25.32 -18.19
N ASN A 55 14.49 24.02 -18.24
CA ASN A 55 13.70 23.06 -19.02
C ASN A 55 12.34 22.81 -18.36
N VAL A 56 11.27 23.23 -19.04
CA VAL A 56 9.89 22.81 -18.72
C VAL A 56 9.58 21.57 -19.56
N HIS A 57 9.65 20.38 -18.96
CA HIS A 57 9.29 19.14 -19.66
C HIS A 57 7.77 19.06 -19.86
N ARG A 58 7.32 19.45 -21.06
CA ARG A 58 5.97 19.12 -21.55
C ARG A 58 5.93 17.64 -21.94
N PHE A 59 5.00 16.89 -21.36
CA PHE A 59 4.71 15.52 -21.77
C PHE A 59 4.14 15.51 -23.20
N ALA A 60 4.91 14.98 -24.15
CA ALA A 60 4.45 14.72 -25.50
C ALA A 60 3.86 13.30 -25.59
N LYS A 61 2.57 13.21 -25.88
CA LYS A 61 1.82 11.96 -26.02
C LYS A 61 2.28 11.21 -27.28
N LYS A 62 3.03 10.12 -27.12
CA LYS A 62 3.22 9.14 -28.20
C LYS A 62 2.00 8.23 -28.31
N LYS A 63 1.56 8.01 -29.55
CA LYS A 63 0.87 6.78 -29.95
C LYS A 63 1.96 5.76 -30.24
N ASP A 64 1.81 4.54 -29.80
CA ASP A 64 2.57 3.41 -30.34
C ASP A 64 1.58 2.36 -30.87
N ASP A 65 1.87 1.85 -32.05
CA ASP A 65 1.05 0.89 -32.77
C ASP A 65 1.21 -0.53 -32.20
N SER A 66 0.17 -1.34 -32.33
CA SER A 66 0.14 -2.71 -31.85
C SER A 66 1.14 -3.61 -32.59
N ASN A 67 2.04 -4.26 -31.86
CA ASN A 67 2.62 -5.52 -32.31
C ASN A 67 2.67 -6.54 -31.17
N SER A 68 2.01 -7.68 -31.36
CA SER A 68 1.93 -8.73 -30.36
C SER A 68 3.18 -9.60 -30.41
N SER A 69 4.06 -9.43 -29.42
CA SER A 69 5.06 -10.43 -29.08
C SER A 69 4.91 -10.80 -27.61
N SER A 70 4.60 -12.06 -27.32
CA SER A 70 4.49 -12.58 -25.96
C SER A 70 5.88 -12.74 -25.32
N SER A 71 6.52 -11.61 -25.04
CA SER A 71 7.51 -11.53 -23.98
C SER A 71 6.79 -11.81 -22.66
N SER A 72 7.35 -12.66 -21.80
CA SER A 72 6.87 -12.83 -20.43
C SER A 72 7.22 -11.58 -19.63
N HIS A 73 6.47 -10.51 -19.84
CA HIS A 73 6.53 -9.34 -18.97
C HIS A 73 6.18 -9.79 -17.57
N GLN A 74 7.18 -9.83 -16.69
CA GLN A 74 6.92 -9.90 -15.25
C GLN A 74 6.03 -8.71 -14.92
N GLU A 75 4.88 -9.01 -14.35
CA GLU A 75 3.94 -7.99 -13.90
C GLU A 75 4.66 -7.09 -12.88
N ASN A 76 4.59 -5.77 -13.06
CA ASN A 76 5.14 -4.86 -12.06
C ASN A 76 4.25 -4.94 -10.81
N THR A 77 4.74 -5.61 -9.78
CA THR A 77 4.05 -5.82 -8.51
C THR A 77 4.06 -4.58 -7.62
N GLN A 78 4.77 -3.52 -8.05
CA GLN A 78 4.92 -2.24 -7.37
C GLN A 78 4.30 -1.15 -8.24
N SER A 79 2.99 -1.26 -8.51
CA SER A 79 2.24 -0.37 -9.39
C SER A 79 0.78 -0.24 -8.96
N ALA A 80 0.16 0.91 -9.24
CA ALA A 80 -1.24 1.17 -8.93
C ALA A 80 -2.19 0.18 -9.60
N GLU A 81 -1.85 -0.26 -10.82
CA GLU A 81 -2.59 -1.27 -11.57
C GLU A 81 -2.54 -2.65 -10.89
N TYR A 82 -1.42 -3.00 -10.26
CA TYR A 82 -1.30 -4.22 -9.46
C TYR A 82 -2.09 -4.10 -8.14
N TYR A 83 -1.95 -2.99 -7.42
CA TYR A 83 -2.70 -2.75 -6.18
C TYR A 83 -4.23 -2.71 -6.43
N ALA A 84 -4.66 -2.15 -7.56
CA ALA A 84 -6.05 -2.21 -8.02
C ALA A 84 -6.53 -3.65 -8.29
N LYS A 85 -5.69 -4.52 -8.88
CA LYS A 85 -6.01 -5.95 -9.05
C LYS A 85 -6.12 -6.67 -7.71
N VAL A 86 -5.26 -6.36 -6.74
CA VAL A 86 -5.34 -6.88 -5.36
C VAL A 86 -6.67 -6.48 -4.71
N TRP A 87 -7.02 -5.19 -4.72
CA TRP A 87 -8.30 -4.71 -4.18
C TRP A 87 -9.51 -5.38 -4.83
N LEU A 88 -9.56 -5.40 -6.16
CA LEU A 88 -10.65 -6.03 -6.93
C LEU A 88 -10.69 -7.57 -6.76
N THR A 89 -9.57 -8.19 -6.38
CA THR A 89 -9.50 -9.60 -6.01
C THR A 89 -10.17 -9.84 -4.66
N VAL A 90 -9.81 -9.08 -3.62
CA VAL A 90 -10.28 -9.28 -2.25
C VAL A 90 -11.71 -8.76 -2.06
N PHE A 91 -11.95 -7.46 -2.25
CA PHE A 91 -13.25 -6.83 -2.00
C PHE A 91 -14.12 -6.66 -3.26
N GLY A 92 -13.50 -6.63 -4.44
CA GLY A 92 -14.23 -6.34 -5.68
C GLY A 92 -14.60 -4.87 -5.83
N PRO A 93 -15.53 -4.52 -6.74
CA PRO A 93 -15.92 -3.14 -6.97
C PRO A 93 -16.64 -2.51 -5.77
N SER A 94 -16.22 -1.29 -5.41
CA SER A 94 -16.70 -0.50 -4.28
C SER A 94 -16.77 1.00 -4.62
N ASP A 95 -17.41 1.78 -3.75
CA ASP A 95 -17.53 3.25 -3.79
C ASP A 95 -16.36 3.96 -3.08
N VAL A 96 -15.16 3.40 -3.18
CA VAL A 96 -13.93 4.01 -2.64
C VAL A 96 -13.58 5.26 -3.45
N VAL A 97 -13.13 6.31 -2.76
CA VAL A 97 -12.75 7.60 -3.38
C VAL A 97 -11.23 7.80 -3.49
N GLU A 98 -10.44 7.09 -2.68
CA GLU A 98 -8.98 7.19 -2.64
C GLU A 98 -8.38 5.91 -2.01
N PHE A 99 -7.16 5.56 -2.41
CA PHE A 99 -6.33 4.54 -1.77
C PHE A 99 -4.96 5.10 -1.37
N MET A 100 -4.50 4.68 -0.19
CA MET A 100 -3.10 4.76 0.21
C MET A 100 -2.44 3.38 0.08
N HIS A 101 -1.15 3.37 -0.21
CA HIS A 101 -0.32 2.17 -0.27
C HIS A 101 0.94 2.35 0.57
N SER A 102 1.42 1.30 1.25
CA SER A 102 2.70 1.29 1.94
C SER A 102 3.31 -0.10 1.97
N ASP A 103 4.64 -0.20 1.84
CA ASP A 103 5.36 -1.38 2.28
C ASP A 103 5.48 -1.31 3.82
N VAL A 104 5.09 -2.39 4.50
CA VAL A 104 5.10 -2.48 5.97
C VAL A 104 5.98 -3.63 6.48
N SER A 105 6.86 -4.17 5.63
CA SER A 105 7.81 -5.24 5.96
C SER A 105 8.64 -4.89 7.20
N GLY A 106 8.76 -5.84 8.14
CA GLY A 106 9.52 -5.65 9.38
C GLY A 106 8.83 -4.82 10.47
N ASN A 107 7.86 -3.96 10.13
CA ASN A 107 7.09 -3.20 11.13
C ASN A 107 6.34 -4.15 12.08
N LYS A 108 6.13 -3.71 13.33
CA LYS A 108 5.34 -4.43 14.32
C LYS A 108 3.86 -4.43 13.94
N MET A 109 3.18 -5.57 14.11
CA MET A 109 1.76 -5.68 13.78
C MET A 109 0.90 -4.80 14.68
N ASN A 110 1.09 -4.89 16.00
CA ASN A 110 0.47 -4.01 16.97
C ASN A 110 1.43 -2.84 17.27
N PRO A 111 1.09 -1.58 16.91
CA PRO A 111 1.98 -0.44 17.14
C PRO A 111 2.04 0.01 18.61
N PHE A 112 1.12 -0.48 19.46
CA PHE A 112 1.10 -0.18 20.90
C PHE A 112 1.91 -1.18 21.75
N ASP A 113 2.37 -2.27 21.13
CA ASP A 113 3.31 -3.25 21.69
C ASP A 113 4.43 -3.47 20.67
N ASP A 114 5.38 -2.54 20.69
CA ASP A 114 6.54 -2.52 19.78
C ASP A 114 7.62 -3.55 20.16
N VAL A 115 7.49 -4.21 21.32
CA VAL A 115 8.45 -5.20 21.83
C VAL A 115 8.02 -6.62 21.46
N ASP A 116 6.82 -7.05 21.84
CA ASP A 116 6.42 -8.46 21.83
C ASP A 116 5.53 -8.85 20.66
N SER A 117 4.82 -7.91 20.03
CA SER A 117 4.07 -8.17 18.80
C SER A 117 4.96 -8.74 17.69
N ALA A 118 4.43 -9.66 16.87
CA ALA A 118 5.16 -10.14 15.71
C ALA A 118 5.37 -9.02 14.69
N SER A 119 6.56 -9.00 14.07
CA SER A 119 6.83 -8.16 12.90
C SER A 119 6.19 -8.77 11.65
N TYR A 120 5.75 -7.91 10.72
CA TYR A 120 5.34 -8.36 9.40
C TYR A 120 6.52 -8.97 8.62
N PRO A 121 6.30 -10.05 7.85
CA PRO A 121 7.34 -10.65 7.01
C PRO A 121 7.76 -9.74 5.85
N ASP A 122 8.91 -10.05 5.25
CA ASP A 122 9.42 -9.37 4.07
C ASP A 122 8.41 -9.40 2.90
N GLY A 123 8.22 -8.26 2.25
CA GLY A 123 7.28 -8.08 1.15
C GLY A 123 5.83 -7.87 1.58
N MET A 124 5.54 -7.64 2.86
CA MET A 124 4.20 -7.29 3.32
C MET A 124 3.82 -5.88 2.84
N GLN A 125 2.72 -5.79 2.10
CA GLN A 125 2.16 -4.56 1.58
C GLN A 125 0.82 -4.25 2.27
N LEU A 126 0.55 -2.96 2.46
CA LEU A 126 -0.69 -2.43 3.02
C LEU A 126 -1.42 -1.58 1.97
N ILE A 127 -2.71 -1.85 1.76
CA ILE A 127 -3.64 -0.96 1.04
C ILE A 127 -4.70 -0.47 2.03
N VAL A 128 -4.87 0.84 2.15
CA VAL A 128 -5.93 1.48 2.95
C VAL A 128 -6.86 2.23 2.01
N ALA A 129 -8.17 2.04 2.17
CA ALA A 129 -9.18 2.75 1.39
C ALA A 129 -9.79 3.93 2.17
N THR A 130 -10.14 5.00 1.47
CA THR A 130 -10.91 6.14 2.01
C THR A 130 -12.39 6.03 1.59
N PRO A 131 -13.36 6.16 2.52
CA PRO A 131 -13.19 6.25 3.98
C PRO A 131 -12.70 4.91 4.58
N ARG A 132 -11.97 4.95 5.71
CA ARG A 132 -11.33 3.76 6.35
C ARG A 132 -12.28 2.57 6.55
N ALA A 133 -13.58 2.84 6.77
CA ALA A 133 -14.64 1.83 6.86
C ALA A 133 -14.82 0.94 5.60
N ARG A 134 -14.26 1.34 4.44
CA ARG A 134 -14.24 0.54 3.22
C ARG A 134 -13.28 -0.66 3.29
N GLY A 135 -12.34 -0.66 4.23
CA GLY A 135 -11.46 -1.78 4.53
C GLY A 135 -9.97 -1.48 4.32
N VAL A 136 -9.15 -2.38 4.89
CA VAL A 136 -7.69 -2.43 4.72
C VAL A 136 -7.30 -3.83 4.22
N ILE A 137 -6.19 -3.92 3.48
CA ILE A 137 -5.62 -5.20 3.02
C ILE A 137 -4.15 -5.23 3.44
N HIS A 138 -3.79 -6.17 4.31
CA HIS A 138 -2.41 -6.59 4.53
C HIS A 138 -2.17 -7.84 3.68
N TYR A 139 -1.22 -7.80 2.75
CA TYR A 139 -0.95 -8.93 1.86
C TYR A 139 0.52 -9.08 1.47
N THR A 140 0.90 -10.31 1.13
CA THR A 140 2.16 -10.62 0.45
C THR A 140 1.87 -11.18 -0.95
N ASN A 141 2.78 -10.95 -1.90
CA ASN A 141 2.72 -11.55 -3.23
C ASN A 141 3.51 -12.86 -3.26
N ASN A 142 2.87 -13.95 -3.68
CA ASN A 142 3.50 -15.28 -3.73
C ASN A 142 4.33 -15.50 -5.01
N ASN A 143 4.35 -14.54 -5.94
CA ASN A 143 5.09 -14.54 -7.22
C ASN A 143 4.66 -15.62 -8.22
N ASP A 144 3.50 -16.25 -8.01
CA ASP A 144 2.90 -17.30 -8.86
C ASP A 144 1.53 -16.90 -9.45
N GLY A 145 1.14 -15.63 -9.31
CA GLY A 145 -0.19 -15.13 -9.65
C GLY A 145 -1.22 -15.24 -8.51
N THR A 146 -0.77 -15.61 -7.31
CA THR A 146 -1.56 -15.55 -6.07
C THR A 146 -0.99 -14.56 -5.07
N ILE A 147 -1.83 -14.10 -4.15
CA ILE A 147 -1.47 -13.30 -2.99
C ILE A 147 -1.91 -14.02 -1.71
N THR A 148 -1.21 -13.78 -0.61
CA THR A 148 -1.65 -14.22 0.72
C THR A 148 -2.13 -12.99 1.49
N VAL A 149 -3.38 -12.99 1.96
CA VAL A 149 -4.01 -11.88 2.68
C VAL A 149 -4.16 -12.24 4.15
N TYR A 150 -3.81 -11.30 5.03
CA TYR A 150 -3.78 -11.53 6.47
C TYR A 150 -4.89 -10.74 7.16
N ASN A 151 -5.66 -11.43 8.02
CA ASN A 151 -6.74 -10.82 8.79
C ASN A 151 -6.19 -10.06 10.02
N VAL A 152 -5.41 -9.02 9.74
CA VAL A 152 -4.89 -8.08 10.74
C VAL A 152 -6.04 -7.18 11.21
N PRO A 153 -6.22 -6.96 12.53
CA PRO A 153 -7.18 -6.00 13.04
C PRO A 153 -6.93 -4.60 12.47
N SER A 154 -7.99 -3.92 12.02
CA SER A 154 -7.87 -2.50 11.65
C SER A 154 -7.52 -1.59 12.83
N HIS A 155 -7.85 -2.02 14.06
CA HIS A 155 -7.55 -1.32 15.31
C HIS A 155 -7.32 -2.34 16.45
N PHE A 156 -6.40 -2.03 17.36
CA PHE A 156 -6.01 -2.89 18.50
C PHE A 156 -6.78 -2.56 19.79
N GLN A 157 -8.07 -2.20 19.65
CA GLN A 157 -8.94 -1.69 20.72
C GLN A 157 -9.29 -2.69 21.84
N ASP A 158 -9.14 -4.00 21.59
CA ASP A 158 -9.34 -5.00 22.63
C ASP A 158 -8.14 -4.95 23.59
N ARG A 159 -8.40 -4.65 24.87
CA ARG A 159 -7.36 -4.49 25.91
C ARG A 159 -6.44 -5.71 26.06
N ARG A 160 -6.82 -6.89 25.56
CA ARG A 160 -5.93 -8.06 25.48
C ARG A 160 -4.71 -7.81 24.59
N TRP A 161 -4.77 -6.91 23.61
CA TRP A 161 -3.59 -6.50 22.83
C TRP A 161 -2.55 -5.70 23.63
N MET A 162 -2.87 -5.29 24.86
CA MET A 162 -1.91 -4.67 25.79
C MET A 162 -1.29 -5.70 26.74
N ASP A 163 -1.56 -7.00 26.55
CA ASP A 163 -0.88 -8.11 27.21
C ASP A 163 0.13 -8.71 26.22
N ASP A 164 1.42 -8.53 26.51
CA ASP A 164 2.56 -8.95 25.66
C ASP A 164 2.41 -10.42 25.20
N ASP A 165 1.95 -11.27 26.12
CA ASP A 165 1.81 -12.71 25.95
C ASP A 165 0.64 -13.08 25.03
N TYR A 166 -0.42 -12.27 24.98
CA TYR A 166 -1.52 -12.37 24.02
C TYR A 166 -1.14 -11.74 22.68
N SER A 167 -0.61 -10.51 22.69
CA SER A 167 -0.21 -9.73 21.51
C SER A 167 0.74 -10.53 20.62
N ARG A 168 1.82 -11.09 21.20
CA ARG A 168 2.78 -11.97 20.52
C ARG A 168 2.15 -13.22 19.91
N LYS A 169 1.28 -13.91 20.67
CA LYS A 169 0.64 -15.15 20.20
C LYS A 169 -0.39 -14.90 19.10
N GLU A 170 -1.22 -13.88 19.24
CA GLU A 170 -2.31 -13.59 18.32
C GLU A 170 -1.81 -13.00 17.01
N SER A 171 -0.82 -12.10 17.06
CA SER A 171 -0.11 -11.59 15.88
C SER A 171 0.57 -12.72 15.09
N GLN A 172 1.28 -13.63 15.75
CA GLN A 172 1.85 -14.82 15.10
C GLN A 172 0.76 -15.76 14.54
N ARG A 173 -0.39 -15.92 15.23
CA ARG A 173 -1.52 -16.71 14.73
C ARG A 173 -2.11 -16.10 13.45
N ILE A 174 -2.18 -14.77 13.34
CA ILE A 174 -2.63 -14.08 12.13
C ILE A 174 -1.66 -14.35 10.97
N LEU A 175 -0.35 -14.20 11.19
CA LEU A 175 0.67 -14.46 10.16
C LEU A 175 0.71 -15.93 9.70
N ASN A 176 0.42 -16.88 10.60
CA ASN A 176 0.36 -18.29 10.25
C ASN A 176 -0.93 -18.71 9.51
N ASN A 177 -1.97 -17.88 9.56
CA ASN A 177 -3.31 -18.19 9.05
C ASN A 177 -3.76 -17.22 7.93
N GLY A 178 -2.83 -16.83 7.04
CA GLY A 178 -3.16 -16.02 5.87
C GLY A 178 -3.97 -16.79 4.83
N ASP A 179 -4.96 -16.14 4.22
CA ASP A 179 -5.82 -16.70 3.18
C ASP A 179 -5.22 -16.46 1.79
N VAL A 180 -5.10 -17.50 0.97
CA VAL A 180 -4.51 -17.41 -0.37
C VAL A 180 -5.58 -17.12 -1.42
N TYR A 181 -5.42 -16.01 -2.14
CA TYR A 181 -6.28 -15.60 -3.24
C TYR A 181 -5.54 -15.67 -4.57
N LYS A 182 -6.15 -16.33 -5.57
CA LYS A 182 -5.71 -16.18 -6.96
C LYS A 182 -6.13 -14.80 -7.48
N LEU A 183 -5.18 -14.04 -8.01
CA LEU A 183 -5.47 -12.72 -8.58
C LEU A 183 -6.50 -12.84 -9.70
N LYS A 184 -7.53 -11.99 -9.64
CA LYS A 184 -8.51 -11.86 -10.71
C LYS A 184 -7.87 -11.10 -11.89
N HIS A 185 -8.49 -11.24 -13.06
CA HIS A 185 -8.18 -10.42 -14.23
C HIS A 185 -9.39 -9.52 -14.55
N PRO A 186 -9.61 -8.39 -13.84
CA PRO A 186 -10.62 -7.41 -14.21
C PRO A 186 -10.32 -6.82 -15.60
N SER A 187 -11.32 -6.17 -16.20
CA SER A 187 -11.09 -5.43 -17.44
C SER A 187 -10.11 -4.27 -17.21
N GLN A 188 -9.34 -3.90 -18.24
CA GLN A 188 -8.36 -2.80 -18.14
C GLN A 188 -9.03 -1.50 -17.66
N ALA A 189 -10.23 -1.18 -18.16
CA ALA A 189 -10.98 0.00 -17.71
C ALA A 189 -11.35 -0.02 -16.21
N GLN A 190 -11.52 -1.20 -15.59
CA GLN A 190 -11.70 -1.31 -14.14
C GLN A 190 -10.38 -1.15 -13.40
N ILE A 191 -9.29 -1.70 -13.94
CA ILE A 191 -7.95 -1.55 -13.37
C ILE A 191 -7.56 -0.06 -13.39
N ASP A 192 -7.64 0.60 -14.55
CA ASP A 192 -7.34 2.02 -14.72
C ASP A 192 -8.17 2.90 -13.78
N LYS A 193 -9.48 2.61 -13.64
CA LYS A 193 -10.38 3.35 -12.73
C LYS A 193 -9.89 3.29 -11.28
N TYR A 194 -9.44 2.14 -10.79
CA TYR A 194 -9.03 1.95 -9.40
C TYR A 194 -7.58 2.36 -9.17
N ALA A 195 -6.71 2.15 -10.15
CA ALA A 195 -5.33 2.62 -10.16
C ALA A 195 -5.27 4.16 -10.04
N ALA A 196 -6.17 4.87 -10.72
CA ALA A 196 -6.29 6.33 -10.64
C ALA A 196 -6.74 6.86 -9.26
N LEU A 197 -7.15 6.00 -8.32
CA LEU A 197 -7.49 6.39 -6.95
C LEU A 197 -6.29 6.31 -6.00
N PHE A 198 -5.15 5.74 -6.41
CA PHE A 198 -3.93 5.76 -5.61
C PHE A 198 -3.21 7.10 -5.76
N THR A 199 -3.29 7.93 -4.72
CA THR A 199 -2.72 9.29 -4.71
C THR A 199 -1.24 9.31 -4.30
N ASN A 200 -0.85 8.40 -3.41
CA ASN A 200 0.51 8.33 -2.83
C ASN A 200 1.21 6.99 -3.17
N LEU A 201 1.71 6.87 -4.40
CA LEU A 201 2.45 5.67 -4.86
C LEU A 201 3.96 5.70 -4.55
N ASN A 202 4.52 6.90 -4.33
CA ASN A 202 5.95 7.12 -4.08
C ASN A 202 6.20 7.71 -2.67
N GLY A 203 5.24 7.53 -1.77
CA GLY A 203 5.27 8.10 -0.42
C GLY A 203 6.02 7.21 0.56
N ASN A 204 7.19 7.66 1.01
CA ASN A 204 7.90 7.11 2.17
C ASN A 204 7.39 7.75 3.48
N ASP A 205 6.13 8.13 3.51
CA ASP A 205 5.48 8.96 4.52
C ASP A 205 4.12 8.38 4.92
N GLY A 206 4.08 7.63 6.02
CA GLY A 206 2.81 7.32 6.70
C GLY A 206 2.81 6.11 7.64
N TYR A 207 3.37 4.97 7.23
CA TYR A 207 3.26 3.71 7.97
C TYR A 207 4.59 2.93 8.01
N GLY A 208 5.60 3.50 8.68
CA GLY A 208 6.93 2.88 8.71
C GLY A 208 7.97 3.55 9.58
N HIS A 209 7.59 4.16 10.71
CA HIS A 209 8.58 4.57 11.71
C HIS A 209 8.05 4.69 13.15
N TYR A 210 7.42 3.63 13.67
CA TYR A 210 7.38 3.42 15.12
C TYR A 210 8.81 3.11 15.59
N LYS A 211 9.61 4.15 15.83
CA LYS A 211 10.85 4.00 16.58
C LYS A 211 10.48 3.60 17.99
N ALA A 212 11.05 2.48 18.43
CA ALA A 212 10.98 2.08 19.83
C ALA A 212 11.40 3.24 20.73
N LYS A 213 10.65 3.46 21.81
CA LYS A 213 10.90 4.53 22.77
C LYS A 213 12.15 4.23 23.61
N ASP A 214 13.32 4.57 23.07
CA ASP A 214 14.39 5.02 23.94
C ASP A 214 13.91 6.31 24.63
N ASN A 215 14.02 6.35 25.97
CA ASN A 215 13.65 7.51 26.77
C ASN A 215 14.60 8.68 26.47
N ASP A 216 14.23 9.53 25.52
CA ASP A 216 14.63 10.93 25.55
C ASP A 216 13.49 11.84 25.05
N SER A 217 13.42 13.04 25.63
CA SER A 217 12.38 14.01 25.41
C SER A 217 12.66 14.81 24.13
N SER A 218 12.25 14.30 22.97
CA SER A 218 12.30 15.07 21.71
C SER A 218 10.99 15.01 20.94
N ASP A 219 10.24 16.09 21.11
CA ASP A 219 9.19 16.62 20.24
C ASP A 219 9.44 16.28 18.75
N SER A 220 8.48 15.60 18.10
CA SER A 220 8.60 15.20 16.69
C SER A 220 7.75 16.11 15.81
N ASP A 221 8.43 17.09 15.23
CA ASP A 221 7.99 18.20 14.36
C ASP A 221 7.20 17.74 13.10
N THR A 222 6.03 17.11 13.30
CA THR A 222 5.11 16.69 12.25
C THR A 222 4.10 17.80 11.99
N LYS A 223 4.45 18.71 11.08
CA LYS A 223 3.57 19.83 10.68
C LYS A 223 2.11 19.41 10.48
N VAL A 224 1.19 20.18 11.05
CA VAL A 224 -0.25 19.91 10.96
C VAL A 224 -0.81 20.22 9.56
N THR A 225 -1.59 19.28 9.04
CA THR A 225 -2.16 19.27 7.69
C THR A 225 -3.62 18.81 7.72
N ARG A 226 -4.39 19.14 6.67
CA ARG A 226 -5.79 18.69 6.56
C ARG A 226 -5.96 17.18 6.75
N SER A 227 -4.99 16.38 6.28
CA SER A 227 -5.05 14.92 6.34
C SER A 227 -4.77 14.35 7.73
N ASN A 228 -3.88 14.95 8.53
CA ASN A 228 -3.54 14.44 9.86
C ASN A 228 -4.35 15.10 11.02
N VAL A 229 -5.12 16.16 10.77
CA VAL A 229 -5.92 16.84 11.79
C VAL A 229 -6.91 15.93 12.52
N ILE A 230 -7.57 15.03 11.80
CA ILE A 230 -8.51 14.09 12.43
C ILE A 230 -7.74 13.08 13.29
N ASP A 231 -6.65 12.52 12.77
CA ASP A 231 -5.82 11.56 13.50
C ASP A 231 -5.25 12.18 14.79
N LYS A 232 -4.79 13.45 14.76
CA LYS A 232 -4.33 14.19 15.95
C LYS A 232 -5.42 14.33 17.01
N VAL A 233 -6.68 14.54 16.61
CA VAL A 233 -7.81 14.61 17.56
C VAL A 233 -8.23 13.22 18.06
N GLU A 234 -8.21 12.19 17.21
CA GLU A 234 -8.46 10.79 17.65
C GLU A 234 -7.40 10.32 18.65
N ASP A 235 -6.13 10.71 18.46
CA ASP A 235 -5.04 10.48 19.41
C ASP A 235 -5.26 11.22 20.74
N TYR A 236 -5.67 12.50 20.70
CA TYR A 236 -5.97 13.31 21.88
C TYR A 236 -7.16 12.77 22.69
N GLU A 237 -8.24 12.36 22.03
CA GLU A 237 -9.40 11.74 22.69
C GLU A 237 -9.09 10.31 23.18
N GLY A 238 -8.03 9.68 22.65
CA GLY A 238 -7.72 8.26 22.88
C GLY A 238 -8.70 7.29 22.23
N HIS A 239 -9.54 7.76 21.31
CA HIS A 239 -10.53 6.96 20.59
C HIS A 239 -10.95 7.60 19.26
N ALA A 240 -11.41 6.78 18.31
CA ALA A 240 -12.01 7.26 17.08
C ALA A 240 -13.22 8.17 17.32
N LEU A 241 -13.42 9.16 16.46
CA LEU A 241 -14.52 10.12 16.62
C LEU A 241 -15.89 9.45 16.43
N ASP A 242 -16.81 9.68 17.38
CA ASP A 242 -18.15 9.07 17.41
C ASP A 242 -19.07 9.66 16.32
N THR A 243 -18.89 9.16 15.10
CA THR A 243 -19.68 9.53 13.91
C THR A 243 -21.08 8.93 13.90
N ASP A 244 -21.43 8.01 14.80
CA ASP A 244 -22.81 7.52 15.00
C ASP A 244 -23.62 8.52 15.83
N LYS A 245 -22.99 9.22 16.78
CA LYS A 245 -23.62 10.22 17.65
C LYS A 245 -23.54 11.65 17.10
N TYR A 246 -22.42 12.01 16.47
CA TYR A 246 -22.15 13.39 16.03
C TYR A 246 -21.98 13.52 14.51
N ILE A 247 -21.96 14.77 14.03
CA ILE A 247 -21.58 15.14 12.67
C ILE A 247 -20.40 16.09 12.79
N PHE A 248 -19.23 15.67 12.32
CA PHE A 248 -18.02 16.49 12.30
C PHE A 248 -17.99 17.29 10.99
N LYS A 249 -17.69 18.58 11.08
CA LYS A 249 -17.46 19.41 9.89
C LYS A 249 -16.06 19.17 9.36
N GLU A 250 -15.88 19.53 8.09
CA GLU A 250 -14.57 19.55 7.44
C GLU A 250 -13.56 20.43 8.22
N PRO A 251 -12.30 19.98 8.37
CA PRO A 251 -11.22 20.82 8.87
C PRO A 251 -10.99 22.07 8.02
N GLU A 252 -10.88 23.22 8.67
CA GLU A 252 -10.55 24.51 8.08
C GLU A 252 -9.27 25.06 8.72
N LYS A 253 -8.49 25.82 7.94
CA LYS A 253 -7.29 26.49 8.44
C LYS A 253 -7.65 27.91 8.87
N THR A 254 -7.26 28.31 10.08
CA THR A 254 -7.51 29.67 10.60
C THR A 254 -6.50 30.67 10.01
N ASP A 255 -6.82 31.96 10.14
CA ASP A 255 -5.93 33.05 9.72
C ASP A 255 -4.58 33.02 10.48
N ASP A 256 -4.58 32.51 11.72
CA ASP A 256 -3.39 32.39 12.59
C ASP A 256 -2.49 31.19 12.24
N GLY A 257 -2.87 30.35 11.28
CA GLY A 257 -2.09 29.19 10.85
C GLY A 257 -2.46 27.86 11.53
N ASN A 258 -3.38 27.88 12.48
CA ASN A 258 -3.89 26.68 13.15
C ASN A 258 -4.91 25.95 12.26
N TRP A 259 -5.24 24.71 12.61
CA TRP A 259 -6.37 23.98 12.04
C TRP A 259 -7.49 23.84 13.06
N GLY A 260 -8.73 23.70 12.59
CA GLY A 260 -9.84 23.39 13.48
C GLY A 260 -11.08 22.88 12.77
N PHE A 261 -11.97 22.26 13.54
CA PHE A 261 -13.31 21.84 13.08
C PHE A 261 -14.30 21.85 14.24
N SER A 262 -15.58 22.03 13.92
CA SER A 262 -16.69 21.92 14.88
C SER A 262 -17.49 20.66 14.64
N TYR A 263 -18.18 20.19 15.68
CA TYR A 263 -19.08 19.04 15.59
C TYR A 263 -20.46 19.34 16.18
N THR A 264 -21.48 18.77 15.56
CA THR A 264 -22.87 18.90 15.98
C THR A 264 -23.45 17.56 16.40
N ASP A 265 -24.54 17.57 17.16
CA ASP A 265 -25.40 16.38 17.23
C ASP A 265 -26.14 16.14 15.90
N LYS A 266 -26.87 15.02 15.80
CA LYS A 266 -27.67 14.67 14.60
C LYS A 266 -28.83 15.62 14.31
N ALA A 267 -29.19 16.52 15.24
CA ALA A 267 -30.18 17.57 15.01
C ALA A 267 -29.54 18.90 14.55
N GLY A 268 -28.20 18.95 14.46
CA GLY A 268 -27.45 20.12 13.98
C GLY A 268 -27.07 21.12 15.07
N ASN A 269 -27.32 20.83 16.36
CA ASN A 269 -26.88 21.72 17.44
C ASN A 269 -25.37 21.56 17.64
N LEU A 270 -24.63 22.67 17.77
CA LEU A 270 -23.21 22.65 18.12
C LEU A 270 -22.99 21.92 19.45
N ARG A 271 -21.96 21.06 19.50
CA ARG A 271 -21.57 20.32 20.71
C ARG A 271 -20.12 20.53 21.12
N GLY A 272 -19.32 21.13 20.24
CA GLY A 272 -17.98 21.58 20.53
C GLY A 272 -17.15 21.80 19.28
N SER A 273 -15.87 22.09 19.49
CA SER A 273 -14.87 22.21 18.43
C SER A 273 -13.49 21.82 18.92
N TYR A 274 -12.60 21.56 17.96
CA TYR A 274 -11.18 21.35 18.20
C TYR A 274 -10.38 22.43 17.47
N ILE A 275 -9.32 22.91 18.11
CA ILE A 275 -8.23 23.66 17.48
C ILE A 275 -6.95 22.85 17.66
N ILE A 276 -6.13 22.82 16.62
CA ILE A 276 -4.84 22.15 16.58
C ILE A 276 -3.82 23.21 16.13
N ASP A 277 -2.85 23.52 16.98
CA ASP A 277 -1.81 24.52 16.68
C ASP A 277 -0.79 24.01 15.64
N GLU A 278 0.18 24.84 15.24
CA GLU A 278 1.19 24.43 14.24
C GLU A 278 2.11 23.30 14.73
N ASP A 279 2.29 23.17 16.06
CA ASP A 279 3.11 22.16 16.75
C ASP A 279 2.34 20.82 16.92
N GLY A 280 1.01 20.84 16.82
CA GLY A 280 0.15 19.66 16.90
C GLY A 280 -0.53 19.43 18.25
N ASN A 281 -0.48 20.41 19.16
CA ASN A 281 -1.26 20.36 20.40
C ASN A 281 -2.74 20.55 20.08
N VAL A 282 -3.59 19.73 20.70
CA VAL A 282 -5.05 19.77 20.51
C VAL A 282 -5.70 20.45 21.70
N THR A 283 -6.54 21.45 21.42
CA THR A 283 -7.41 22.12 22.39
C THR A 283 -8.86 21.83 22.05
N LYS A 284 -9.63 21.34 23.02
CA LYS A 284 -11.06 21.03 22.89
C LYS A 284 -11.90 22.14 23.50
N TYR A 285 -13.02 22.45 22.85
CA TYR A 285 -13.98 23.45 23.31
C TYR A 285 -15.38 22.86 23.42
N ASN A 286 -16.15 23.32 24.41
CA ASN A 286 -17.56 22.97 24.62
C ASN A 286 -18.49 23.74 23.66
N GLU A 287 -19.82 23.59 23.84
CA GLU A 287 -20.83 24.23 22.98
C GLU A 287 -20.93 25.75 23.13
N ASP A 288 -20.41 26.33 24.22
CA ASP A 288 -20.32 27.77 24.47
C ASP A 288 -18.98 28.38 24.02
N GLY A 289 -18.03 27.54 23.57
CA GLY A 289 -16.69 27.96 23.15
C GLY A 289 -15.66 28.08 24.29
N GLU A 290 -15.95 27.50 25.46
CA GLU A 290 -15.00 27.41 26.58
C GLU A 290 -14.13 26.15 26.45
N GLU A 291 -12.84 26.26 26.80
CA GLU A 291 -11.86 25.17 26.78
C GLU A 291 -12.15 24.10 27.87
N ILE A 292 -11.99 22.81 27.54
CA ILE A 292 -12.33 21.67 28.40
C ILE A 292 -11.30 20.52 28.36
#